data_AF-I1D2M4-F1
#
_entry.id   AF-I1D2M4-F1
#
_cell.length_a   1.000
_cell.length_b   1.000
_cell.length_c   1.000
_cell.angle_alpha   90.00
_cell.angle_beta   90.00
_cell.angle_gamma   90.00
#
_symmetry.space_group_name_H-M   'P 1'
#
loop_
_entity.id
_entity.type
_entity.pdbx_description
1 polymer ?
#
loop_
_entity_poly.entity_id
_entity_poly.type
_entity_poly.pdbx_seq_one_letter_code
_entity_poly.pdbx_strand_id
1 'polypeptide(L)'
;MLLNVMLWARDERARARARAAVESAWATNDAARDELWHASWRLLASAHFDREWFREDRVGAVLRFLLERDPTSRYVPRVRLLACLPPESSSKRPRAAEREPELAPLIRIAIGDKDFPARDALLELLCTTDHPRLLTELIQVFRKNPSGLPNQDRRGNTYDLWDDNGEPRPLMRILRTNPHLTLPPEIPATALVFLQMGRFDRLSECDPEDLVRTLLATVAAVHQPHLNTPPSHIMAACRRALRELTSAEAQALVCWKAIAGDAEALAAARDAGYRPFDDKLQPLFFFLTEQWDVYNCLDPDGSELATGLIRLPRNQIKKAIARLLDPSSLPEVVAEKARFALRHLPSPAEADDSESLARLKSLDKELRSPTEPPHQKDQLDDFLTNLDSPRMFARNLVCIHAMRGNAEAKAAATDAGYLPSKPKLQPAFLFLTEQWDAYDRLDPDGTRLQTVLAESWRYGLPLSEFEEVAERAGRPVPEPPEPRTSHRRHRSAGAYHTDFGAGDSGGGYDGGGSYDGGGGYSGFSGFGGY
;
A
#
# COMPACT_ATOMS: atom_id res chain seq x y z
N MET A 1 7.57 -43.19 24.92
CA MET A 1 6.98 -43.41 26.27
C MET A 1 7.71 -42.60 27.34
N LEU A 2 9.04 -42.75 27.49
CA LEU A 2 9.82 -42.06 28.53
C LEU A 2 9.66 -40.53 28.50
N LEU A 3 9.73 -39.90 27.32
CA LEU A 3 9.48 -38.45 27.19
C LEU A 3 8.09 -38.05 27.70
N ASN A 4 7.03 -38.81 27.38
CA ASN A 4 5.68 -38.51 27.88
C ASN A 4 5.60 -38.57 29.41
N VAL A 5 6.26 -39.55 30.02
CA VAL A 5 6.31 -39.69 31.49
C VAL A 5 7.15 -38.56 32.10
N MET A 6 8.31 -38.25 31.52
CA MET A 6 9.17 -37.15 31.94
C MET A 6 8.47 -35.79 31.87
N LEU A 7 7.63 -35.58 30.86
CA LEU A 7 7.00 -34.29 30.62
C LEU A 7 5.68 -34.13 31.37
N TRP A 8 4.93 -35.23 31.60
CA TRP A 8 3.53 -35.13 32.03
C TRP A 8 3.11 -36.03 33.19
N ALA A 9 4.00 -36.85 33.77
CA ALA A 9 3.65 -37.64 34.94
C ALA A 9 3.27 -36.71 36.11
N ARG A 10 2.14 -36.98 36.78
CA ARG A 10 1.76 -36.28 38.03
C ARG A 10 2.66 -36.65 39.19
N ASP A 11 3.13 -37.90 39.24
CA ASP A 11 4.10 -38.37 40.23
C ASP A 11 5.51 -37.84 39.93
N GLU A 12 6.04 -37.02 40.83
CA GLU A 12 7.37 -36.43 40.75
C GLU A 12 8.48 -37.49 40.71
N ARG A 13 8.30 -38.64 41.40
CA ARG A 13 9.28 -39.73 41.38
C ARG A 13 9.31 -40.41 40.02
N ALA A 14 8.15 -40.66 39.43
CA ALA A 14 8.05 -41.19 38.08
C ALA A 14 8.66 -40.23 37.05
N ARG A 15 8.42 -38.93 37.21
CA ARG A 15 9.00 -37.87 36.37
C ARG A 15 10.53 -37.82 36.47
N ALA A 16 11.07 -37.84 37.70
CA ALA A 16 12.51 -37.81 37.95
C ALA A 16 13.21 -39.06 37.39
N ARG A 17 12.63 -40.25 37.56
CA ARG A 17 13.16 -41.50 36.97
C ARG A 17 13.13 -41.47 35.45
N ALA A 18 12.04 -41.00 34.86
CA ALA A 18 11.93 -40.87 33.41
C ALA A 18 12.95 -39.85 32.87
N ARG A 19 13.15 -38.72 33.57
CA ARG A 19 14.21 -37.75 33.23
C ARG A 19 15.59 -38.39 33.27
N ALA A 20 15.97 -39.05 34.36
CA ALA A 20 17.26 -39.72 34.47
C ALA A 20 17.48 -40.76 33.35
N ALA A 21 16.43 -41.51 32.98
CA ALA A 21 16.51 -42.46 31.87
C ALA A 21 16.68 -41.77 30.51
N VAL A 22 15.98 -40.65 30.26
CA VAL A 22 16.13 -39.84 29.05
C VAL A 22 17.53 -39.22 28.97
N GLU A 23 18.04 -38.66 30.07
CA GLU A 23 19.39 -38.10 30.16
C GLU A 23 20.46 -39.17 29.89
N SER A 24 20.32 -40.35 30.51
CA SER A 24 21.22 -41.47 30.26
C SER A 24 21.17 -41.90 28.79
N ALA A 25 19.98 -42.02 28.20
CA ALA A 25 19.83 -42.39 26.79
C ALA A 25 20.43 -41.33 25.86
N TRP A 26 20.24 -40.04 26.16
CA TRP A 26 20.84 -38.94 25.41
C TRP A 26 22.38 -38.97 25.47
N ALA A 27 22.95 -39.38 26.60
CA ALA A 27 24.40 -39.48 26.76
C ALA A 27 25.02 -40.71 26.06
N THR A 28 24.26 -41.78 25.82
CA THR A 28 24.80 -43.09 25.38
C THR A 28 25.38 -43.08 23.96
N ASN A 29 24.58 -42.73 22.94
CA ASN A 29 24.99 -42.76 21.53
C ASN A 29 24.08 -41.91 20.65
N ASP A 30 24.52 -41.65 19.41
CA ASP A 30 23.80 -40.80 18.46
C ASP A 30 22.45 -41.38 18.03
N ALA A 31 22.31 -42.71 17.91
CA ALA A 31 21.04 -43.34 17.57
C ALA A 31 19.95 -43.08 18.62
N ALA A 32 20.31 -43.14 19.91
CA ALA A 32 19.38 -42.83 21.00
C ALA A 32 19.01 -41.34 21.04
N ARG A 33 19.95 -40.43 20.71
CA ARG A 33 19.66 -39.00 20.56
C ARG A 33 18.68 -38.76 19.42
N ASP A 34 18.91 -39.38 18.27
CA ASP A 34 18.03 -39.28 17.10
C ASP A 34 16.62 -39.79 17.44
N GLU A 35 16.48 -40.92 18.13
CA GLU A 35 15.17 -41.43 18.56
C GLU A 35 14.45 -40.45 19.50
N LEU A 36 15.16 -39.88 20.48
CA LEU A 36 14.62 -38.88 21.42
C LEU A 36 14.26 -37.58 20.71
N TRP A 37 15.05 -37.16 19.71
CA TRP A 37 14.78 -36.01 18.86
C TRP A 37 13.48 -36.20 18.06
N HIS A 38 13.36 -37.30 17.31
CA HIS A 38 12.16 -37.59 16.52
C HIS A 38 10.92 -37.78 17.41
N ALA A 39 11.09 -38.35 18.60
CA ALA A 39 10.01 -38.44 19.57
C ALA A 39 9.60 -37.04 20.08
N SER A 40 10.54 -36.18 20.46
CA SER A 40 10.28 -34.79 20.89
C SER A 40 9.59 -34.00 19.78
N TRP A 41 10.05 -34.13 18.54
CA TRP A 41 9.44 -33.46 17.40
C TRP A 41 8.01 -33.90 17.13
N ARG A 42 7.73 -35.22 17.20
CA ARG A 42 6.35 -35.73 17.11
C ARG A 42 5.46 -35.15 18.19
N LEU A 43 5.98 -34.93 19.40
CA LEU A 43 5.21 -34.28 20.47
C LEU A 43 4.92 -32.81 20.17
N LEU A 44 5.90 -32.07 19.63
CA LEU A 44 5.69 -30.69 19.18
C LEU A 44 4.66 -30.63 18.03
N ALA A 45 4.84 -31.45 16.99
CA ALA A 45 3.95 -31.49 15.83
C ALA A 45 2.51 -31.92 16.20
N SER A 46 2.36 -32.91 17.08
CA SER A 46 1.04 -33.40 17.54
C SER A 46 0.34 -32.44 18.51
N ALA A 47 1.06 -31.50 19.13
CA ALA A 47 0.46 -30.46 19.96
C ALA A 47 -0.26 -29.36 19.15
N HIS A 48 -0.52 -29.63 17.86
CA HIS A 48 -1.25 -28.79 16.89
C HIS A 48 -0.71 -27.37 16.76
N PHE A 49 0.30 -27.21 15.91
CA PHE A 49 0.72 -25.91 15.36
C PHE A 49 -0.29 -25.26 14.39
N ASP A 50 -1.45 -25.90 14.17
CA ASP A 50 -2.36 -25.60 13.05
C ASP A 50 -3.76 -25.11 13.47
N ARG A 51 -4.07 -25.03 14.78
CA ARG A 51 -5.37 -24.49 15.28
C ARG A 51 -5.17 -23.71 16.57
N GLU A 52 -5.99 -22.66 16.75
CA GLU A 52 -5.93 -21.57 17.75
C GLU A 52 -5.79 -21.95 19.24
N TRP A 53 -5.68 -23.24 19.58
CA TRP A 53 -5.68 -23.78 20.92
C TRP A 53 -4.38 -24.55 21.19
N PHE A 54 -3.30 -23.82 21.42
CA PHE A 54 -2.06 -24.40 21.92
C PHE A 54 -2.31 -25.03 23.30
N ARG A 55 -1.95 -26.30 23.49
CA ARG A 55 -1.78 -26.86 24.85
C ARG A 55 -0.43 -26.39 25.37
N GLU A 56 -0.38 -25.14 25.82
CA GLU A 56 0.84 -24.41 26.20
C GLU A 56 1.78 -25.23 27.10
N ASP A 57 1.22 -25.92 28.09
CA ASP A 57 1.97 -26.75 29.04
C ASP A 57 2.77 -27.88 28.37
N ARG A 58 2.21 -28.52 27.34
CA ARG A 58 2.84 -29.68 26.70
C ARG A 58 4.00 -29.26 25.81
N VAL A 59 3.79 -28.21 25.02
CA VAL A 59 4.80 -27.66 24.12
C VAL A 59 5.94 -27.07 24.95
N GLY A 60 5.63 -26.35 26.04
CA GLY A 60 6.62 -25.71 26.89
C GLY A 60 7.58 -26.70 27.54
N ALA A 61 7.06 -27.83 28.05
CA ALA A 61 7.89 -28.86 28.66
C ALA A 61 8.86 -29.50 27.64
N VAL A 62 8.40 -29.80 26.42
CA VAL A 62 9.27 -30.36 25.36
C VAL A 62 10.35 -29.36 24.96
N LEU A 63 9.98 -28.09 24.78
CA LEU A 63 10.94 -27.05 24.40
C LEU A 63 11.99 -26.80 25.47
N ARG A 64 11.63 -26.78 26.76
CA ARG A 64 12.62 -26.69 27.84
C ARG A 64 13.63 -27.82 27.79
N PHE A 65 13.18 -29.06 27.55
CA PHE A 65 14.08 -30.20 27.37
C PHE A 65 15.03 -30.02 26.18
N LEU A 66 14.53 -29.51 25.04
CA LEU A 66 15.34 -29.27 23.84
C LEU A 66 16.28 -28.08 23.95
N LEU A 67 15.97 -27.09 24.80
CA LEU A 67 16.78 -25.90 25.03
C LEU A 67 17.82 -26.08 26.15
N GLU A 68 17.86 -27.23 26.81
CA GLU A 68 18.91 -27.56 27.77
C GLU A 68 20.27 -27.71 27.08
N ARG A 69 21.34 -27.41 27.85
CA ARG A 69 22.72 -27.41 27.37
C ARG A 69 23.14 -28.81 26.88
N ASP A 70 23.73 -28.86 25.70
CA ASP A 70 24.31 -30.06 25.10
C ASP A 70 25.76 -29.79 24.65
N PRO A 71 26.78 -30.31 25.35
CA PRO A 71 28.17 -30.08 25.01
C PRO A 71 28.57 -30.66 23.65
N THR A 72 27.79 -31.58 23.09
CA THR A 72 28.04 -32.20 21.78
C THR A 72 27.59 -31.34 20.60
N SER A 73 26.75 -30.32 20.85
CA SER A 73 26.41 -29.35 19.82
C SER A 73 27.65 -28.58 19.38
N ARG A 74 27.91 -28.60 18.07
CA ARG A 74 28.94 -27.78 17.43
C ARG A 74 28.53 -26.32 17.23
N TYR A 75 27.25 -26.02 17.44
CA TYR A 75 26.64 -24.71 17.23
C TYR A 75 26.50 -23.97 18.56
N VAL A 76 26.53 -22.65 18.50
CA VAL A 76 26.25 -21.76 19.63
C VAL A 76 24.79 -21.31 19.54
N PRO A 77 24.07 -21.16 20.66
CA PRO A 77 24.37 -21.71 21.97
C PRO A 77 24.28 -23.24 21.96
N ARG A 78 25.11 -23.88 22.78
CA ARG A 78 25.24 -25.35 22.80
C ARG A 78 24.04 -26.00 23.48
N VAL A 79 22.94 -26.18 22.75
CA VAL A 79 21.69 -26.80 23.24
C VAL A 79 21.31 -28.04 22.45
N ARG A 80 20.52 -28.94 23.05
CA ARG A 80 20.09 -30.22 22.43
C ARG A 80 19.40 -30.03 21.08
N LEU A 81 18.58 -28.98 20.96
CA LEU A 81 17.90 -28.63 19.73
C LEU A 81 18.88 -28.49 18.56
N LEU A 82 20.00 -27.77 18.76
CA LEU A 82 20.99 -27.55 17.71
C LEU A 82 21.88 -28.77 17.46
N ALA A 83 22.06 -29.64 18.46
CA ALA A 83 22.84 -30.88 18.30
C ALA A 83 22.17 -31.88 17.34
N CYS A 84 20.84 -31.91 17.31
CA CYS A 84 20.06 -32.85 16.49
C CYS A 84 19.54 -32.26 15.17
N LEU A 85 19.71 -30.96 14.95
CA LEU A 85 19.31 -30.33 13.69
C LEU A 85 20.36 -30.61 12.60
N PRO A 86 19.97 -31.10 11.42
CA PRO A 86 20.91 -31.27 10.32
C PRO A 86 21.31 -29.89 9.76
N PRO A 87 22.57 -29.72 9.34
CA PRO A 87 23.12 -28.43 8.88
C PRO A 87 22.39 -27.86 7.66
N GLU A 88 22.03 -28.72 6.71
CA GLU A 88 21.46 -28.33 5.43
C GLU A 88 20.01 -28.78 5.34
N SER A 89 19.14 -27.90 4.82
CA SER A 89 17.84 -28.34 4.34
C SER A 89 18.07 -29.22 3.13
N SER A 90 17.66 -30.49 3.17
CA SER A 90 17.69 -31.30 1.96
C SER A 90 16.74 -30.65 0.93
N SER A 91 17.30 -29.99 -0.09
CA SER A 91 16.53 -29.30 -1.14
C SER A 91 15.69 -30.28 -1.97
N LYS A 92 15.95 -31.58 -1.84
CA LYS A 92 15.12 -32.65 -2.40
C LYS A 92 13.92 -32.85 -1.48
N ARG A 93 12.72 -32.54 -1.99
CA ARG A 93 11.41 -32.79 -1.34
C ARG A 93 11.51 -34.00 -0.40
N PRO A 94 11.38 -33.80 0.92
CA PRO A 94 11.51 -34.90 1.86
C PRO A 94 10.50 -35.99 1.50
N ARG A 95 10.95 -37.24 1.50
CA ARG A 95 10.04 -38.38 1.37
C ARG A 95 9.04 -38.28 2.51
N ALA A 96 7.74 -38.42 2.23
CA ALA A 96 6.67 -38.27 3.23
C ALA A 96 6.83 -39.16 4.50
N ALA A 97 7.70 -40.17 4.44
CA ALA A 97 8.04 -41.07 5.54
C ALA A 97 9.14 -40.54 6.49
N GLU A 98 10.00 -39.62 6.04
CA GLU A 98 11.09 -39.00 6.81
C GLU A 98 10.79 -37.51 6.95
N ARG A 99 9.71 -37.18 7.67
CA ARG A 99 9.28 -35.78 7.86
C ARG A 99 10.34 -35.04 8.66
N GLU A 100 11.26 -34.41 7.94
CA GLU A 100 12.14 -33.40 8.50
C GLU A 100 11.30 -32.36 9.27
N PRO A 101 11.81 -31.90 10.41
CA PRO A 101 11.10 -30.96 11.24
C PRO A 101 10.96 -29.60 10.55
N GLU A 102 9.72 -29.15 10.35
CA GLU A 102 9.43 -27.76 9.93
C GLU A 102 9.80 -26.81 11.07
N LEU A 103 10.78 -25.93 10.88
CA LEU A 103 11.24 -25.03 11.97
C LEU A 103 10.42 -23.74 12.06
N ALA A 104 9.68 -23.39 11.01
CA ALA A 104 8.83 -22.20 10.98
C ALA A 104 7.89 -22.07 12.20
N PRO A 105 7.26 -23.14 12.73
CA PRO A 105 6.45 -23.04 13.94
C PRO A 105 7.23 -22.68 15.21
N LEU A 106 8.50 -23.11 15.35
CA LEU A 106 9.35 -22.71 16.47
C LEU A 106 9.66 -21.21 16.40
N ILE A 107 9.98 -20.72 15.21
CA ILE A 107 10.21 -19.29 14.97
C ILE A 107 8.93 -18.51 15.27
N ARG A 108 7.76 -18.99 14.84
CA ARG A 108 6.45 -18.39 15.16
C ARG A 108 6.17 -18.31 16.66
N ILE A 109 6.53 -19.34 17.44
CA ILE A 109 6.42 -19.29 18.91
C ILE A 109 7.34 -18.20 19.46
N ALA A 110 8.59 -18.14 19.00
CA ALA A 110 9.55 -17.15 19.47
C ALA A 110 9.13 -15.71 19.15
N ILE A 111 8.50 -15.48 18.00
CA ILE A 111 8.08 -14.14 17.54
C ILE A 111 6.67 -13.74 17.94
N GLY A 112 5.84 -14.67 18.40
CA GLY A 112 4.45 -14.40 18.76
C GLY A 112 4.30 -13.55 20.03
N ASP A 113 3.13 -12.93 20.19
CA ASP A 113 2.81 -12.06 21.32
C ASP A 113 2.27 -12.81 22.56
N LYS A 114 1.98 -14.10 22.43
CA LYS A 114 1.47 -14.91 23.54
C LYS A 114 2.62 -15.23 24.51
N ASP A 115 2.39 -14.96 25.80
CA ASP A 115 3.29 -15.35 26.89
C ASP A 115 3.37 -16.87 26.97
N PHE A 116 4.38 -17.43 26.31
CA PHE A 116 4.58 -18.86 26.20
C PHE A 116 5.79 -19.30 27.06
N PRO A 117 5.69 -20.34 27.92
CA PRO A 117 6.72 -20.75 28.89
C PRO A 117 8.09 -21.23 28.37
N ALA A 118 8.44 -20.97 27.12
CA ALA A 118 9.78 -21.12 26.56
C ALA A 118 10.09 -20.06 25.48
N ARG A 119 9.24 -19.04 25.33
CA ARG A 119 9.37 -17.99 24.29
C ARG A 119 10.69 -17.25 24.44
N ASP A 120 11.01 -16.78 25.64
CA ASP A 120 12.23 -16.00 25.86
C ASP A 120 13.49 -16.83 25.63
N ALA A 121 13.49 -18.11 26.00
CA ALA A 121 14.61 -19.01 25.75
C ALA A 121 14.76 -19.34 24.25
N LEU A 122 13.67 -19.47 23.50
CA LEU A 122 13.70 -19.59 22.03
C LEU A 122 14.17 -18.28 21.38
N LEU A 123 13.72 -17.15 21.89
CA LEU A 123 14.13 -15.83 21.41
C LEU A 123 15.64 -15.63 21.62
N GLU A 124 16.15 -15.95 22.82
CA GLU A 124 17.58 -15.90 23.13
C GLU A 124 18.40 -16.84 22.25
N LEU A 125 17.90 -18.07 22.03
CA LEU A 125 18.49 -19.01 21.08
C LEU A 125 18.59 -18.39 19.68
N LEU A 126 17.49 -17.85 19.15
CA LEU A 126 17.47 -17.26 17.81
C LEU A 126 18.33 -16.00 17.71
N CYS A 127 18.48 -15.23 18.78
CA CYS A 127 19.36 -14.07 18.84
C CYS A 127 20.85 -14.42 18.84
N THR A 128 21.23 -15.65 19.15
CA THR A 128 22.65 -16.04 19.33
C THR A 128 23.08 -17.20 18.44
N THR A 129 22.14 -17.82 17.72
CA THR A 129 22.43 -19.05 16.99
C THR A 129 23.29 -18.82 15.75
N ASP A 130 24.27 -19.70 15.53
CA ASP A 130 25.03 -19.82 14.28
C ASP A 130 24.54 -20.99 13.41
N HIS A 131 23.41 -21.63 13.77
CA HIS A 131 22.94 -22.82 13.06
C HIS A 131 22.35 -22.46 11.68
N PRO A 132 22.96 -22.90 10.56
CA PRO A 132 22.60 -22.43 9.21
C PRO A 132 21.14 -22.70 8.82
N ARG A 133 20.59 -23.87 9.17
CA ARG A 133 19.17 -24.20 8.92
C ARG A 133 18.20 -23.26 9.65
N LEU A 134 18.45 -22.90 10.91
CA LEU A 134 17.59 -21.97 11.65
C LEU A 134 17.69 -20.56 11.09
N LEU A 135 18.90 -20.11 10.76
CA LEU A 135 19.12 -18.81 10.12
C LEU A 135 18.41 -18.73 8.76
N THR A 136 18.49 -19.80 7.96
CA THR A 136 17.79 -19.90 6.67
C THR A 136 16.27 -19.85 6.87
N GLU A 137 15.72 -20.60 7.81
CA GLU A 137 14.29 -20.59 8.10
C GLU A 137 13.82 -19.24 8.66
N LEU A 138 14.64 -18.56 9.47
CA LEU A 138 14.37 -17.21 9.94
C LEU A 138 14.31 -16.22 8.77
N ILE A 139 15.24 -16.29 7.83
CA ILE A 139 15.21 -15.49 6.59
C ILE A 139 13.96 -15.81 5.77
N GLN A 140 13.55 -17.07 5.68
CA GLN A 140 12.31 -17.45 4.97
C GLN A 140 11.06 -16.90 5.66
N VAL A 141 11.01 -16.92 6.99
CA VAL A 141 9.92 -16.30 7.78
C VAL A 141 9.91 -14.79 7.57
N PHE A 142 11.07 -14.14 7.55
CA PHE A 142 11.19 -12.73 7.26
C PHE A 142 10.75 -12.38 5.83
N ARG A 143 11.20 -13.14 4.82
CA ARG A 143 10.83 -12.97 3.41
C ARG A 143 9.34 -13.15 3.14
N LYS A 144 8.70 -14.12 3.80
CA LYS A 144 7.25 -14.37 3.67
C LYS A 144 6.40 -13.22 4.22
N ASN A 145 7.00 -12.29 4.95
CA ASN A 145 6.36 -11.09 5.49
C ASN A 145 7.10 -9.83 5.03
N PRO A 146 7.26 -9.63 3.71
CA PRO A 146 8.23 -8.68 3.17
C PRO A 146 7.87 -7.22 3.43
N SER A 147 6.59 -6.94 3.68
CA SER A 147 6.12 -5.58 3.77
C SER A 147 6.51 -4.93 5.09
N GLY A 148 6.52 -5.64 6.23
CA GLY A 148 6.64 -5.04 7.59
C GLY A 148 5.53 -4.03 7.94
N LEU A 149 4.90 -3.48 6.91
CA LEU A 149 3.67 -2.74 6.87
C LEU A 149 2.52 -3.75 6.92
N PRO A 150 1.45 -3.36 7.61
CA PRO A 150 0.27 -4.17 7.78
C PRO A 150 -0.34 -4.47 6.42
N ASN A 151 -0.03 -5.65 5.89
CA ASN A 151 -0.80 -6.19 4.79
C ASN A 151 -2.21 -6.36 5.37
N GLN A 152 -3.23 -5.85 4.68
CA GLN A 152 -4.64 -6.05 5.02
C GLN A 152 -5.06 -7.52 4.83
N ASP A 153 -4.22 -8.47 5.21
CA ASP A 153 -4.70 -9.80 5.47
C ASP A 153 -5.73 -9.63 6.59
N ARG A 154 -7.00 -9.88 6.26
CA ARG A 154 -8.19 -9.70 7.12
C ARG A 154 -8.13 -10.42 8.47
N ARG A 155 -7.00 -11.09 8.76
CA ARG A 155 -6.73 -11.90 9.94
C ARG A 155 -5.81 -11.23 10.95
N GLY A 156 -5.38 -9.97 10.76
CA GLY A 156 -4.74 -9.17 11.81
C GLY A 156 -3.40 -9.71 12.34
N ASN A 157 -2.75 -10.63 11.62
CA ASN A 157 -1.41 -11.12 11.94
C ASN A 157 -0.36 -10.33 11.16
N THR A 158 -0.31 -9.03 11.41
CA THR A 158 0.79 -8.21 10.96
C THR A 158 1.91 -8.42 11.97
N TYR A 159 3.05 -8.94 11.51
CA TYR A 159 4.25 -9.02 12.35
C TYR A 159 4.77 -7.60 12.50
N ASP A 160 4.11 -6.82 13.35
CA ASP A 160 4.48 -5.45 13.64
C ASP A 160 5.93 -5.48 14.11
N LEU A 161 6.81 -4.79 13.39
CA LEU A 161 8.23 -4.77 13.72
C LEU A 161 8.49 -4.05 15.06
N TRP A 162 7.47 -3.32 15.53
CA TRP A 162 7.45 -2.43 16.67
C TRP A 162 6.22 -2.70 17.53
N ASP A 163 6.32 -2.48 18.84
CA ASP A 163 5.15 -2.38 19.70
C ASP A 163 4.62 -0.93 19.76
N ASP A 164 3.54 -0.71 20.53
CA ASP A 164 2.91 0.59 20.69
C ASP A 164 3.81 1.64 21.36
N ASN A 165 4.88 1.19 22.04
CA ASN A 165 5.88 2.05 22.66
C ASN A 165 7.05 2.36 21.71
N GLY A 166 7.04 1.79 20.50
CA GLY A 166 8.15 1.90 19.55
C GLY A 166 9.35 1.01 19.90
N GLU A 167 9.17 0.03 20.78
CA GLU A 167 10.21 -0.95 21.07
C GLU A 167 10.23 -2.05 20.00
N PRO A 168 11.41 -2.56 19.60
CA PRO A 168 11.51 -3.64 18.62
C PRO A 168 10.83 -4.91 19.13
N ARG A 169 9.88 -5.44 18.35
CA ARG A 169 9.27 -6.74 18.62
C ARG A 169 10.28 -7.89 18.50
N PRO A 170 9.98 -9.09 19.02
CA PRO A 170 10.91 -10.22 19.02
C PRO A 170 11.58 -10.52 17.68
N LEU A 171 10.85 -10.48 16.55
CA LEU A 171 11.45 -10.70 15.23
C LEU A 171 12.55 -9.67 14.97
N MET A 172 12.24 -8.38 15.12
CA MET A 172 13.21 -7.30 14.91
C MET A 172 14.40 -7.41 15.87
N ARG A 173 14.15 -7.78 17.13
CA ARG A 173 15.21 -8.05 18.11
C ARG A 173 16.14 -9.17 17.66
N ILE A 174 15.62 -10.27 17.11
CA ILE A 174 16.42 -11.37 16.56
C ILE A 174 17.28 -10.86 15.40
N LEU A 175 16.66 -10.20 14.42
CA LEU A 175 17.34 -9.72 13.21
C LEU A 175 18.48 -8.75 13.54
N ARG A 176 18.31 -7.93 14.59
CA ARG A 176 19.32 -6.95 15.03
C ARG A 176 20.43 -7.56 15.89
N THR A 177 20.12 -8.59 16.67
CA THR A 177 21.03 -9.10 17.71
C THR A 177 21.89 -10.25 17.21
N ASN A 178 21.41 -11.06 16.26
CA ASN A 178 22.14 -12.24 15.79
C ASN A 178 23.30 -11.85 14.84
N PRO A 179 24.57 -12.02 15.27
CA PRO A 179 25.72 -11.62 14.45
C PRO A 179 26.00 -12.59 13.28
N HIS A 180 25.42 -13.79 13.31
CA HIS A 180 25.58 -14.81 12.27
C HIS A 180 24.52 -14.70 11.17
N LEU A 181 23.50 -13.86 11.37
CA LEU A 181 22.42 -13.68 10.41
C LEU A 181 22.84 -12.73 9.29
N THR A 182 23.15 -13.28 8.12
CA THR A 182 23.35 -12.48 6.90
C THR A 182 21.99 -12.12 6.32
N LEU A 183 21.58 -10.86 6.48
CA LEU A 183 20.34 -10.36 5.92
C LEU A 183 20.47 -10.19 4.39
N PRO A 184 19.61 -10.84 3.59
CA PRO A 184 19.61 -10.67 2.15
C PRO A 184 19.10 -9.26 1.79
N PRO A 185 19.84 -8.50 0.97
CA PRO A 185 19.46 -7.13 0.62
C PRO A 185 18.24 -7.06 -0.30
N GLU A 186 17.86 -8.17 -0.95
CA GLU A 186 16.69 -8.26 -1.83
C GLU A 186 15.35 -8.33 -1.07
N ILE A 187 15.38 -8.38 0.27
CA ILE A 187 14.16 -8.27 1.09
C ILE A 187 13.97 -6.79 1.44
N PRO A 188 12.86 -6.14 1.03
CA PRO A 188 12.67 -4.69 1.24
C PRO A 188 12.81 -4.26 2.71
N ALA A 189 12.25 -5.05 3.63
CA ALA A 189 12.32 -4.79 5.07
C ALA A 189 13.75 -4.85 5.64
N THR A 190 14.74 -5.43 4.94
CA THR A 190 16.15 -5.44 5.37
C THR A 190 16.69 -4.03 5.57
N ALA A 191 16.25 -3.07 4.74
CA ALA A 191 16.63 -1.67 4.88
C ALA A 191 16.29 -1.10 6.28
N LEU A 192 15.12 -1.43 6.82
CA LEU A 192 14.70 -0.98 8.15
C LEU A 192 15.55 -1.59 9.27
N VAL A 193 16.01 -2.84 9.08
CA VAL A 193 16.94 -3.48 10.03
C VAL A 193 18.29 -2.78 9.98
N PHE A 194 18.83 -2.48 8.80
CA PHE A 194 20.08 -1.74 8.66
C PHE A 194 20.02 -0.34 9.29
N LEU A 195 18.92 0.39 9.09
CA LEU A 195 18.70 1.68 9.74
C LEU A 195 18.72 1.59 11.27
N GLN A 196 18.07 0.58 11.84
CA GLN A 196 18.11 0.34 13.29
C GLN A 196 19.48 -0.01 13.83
N MET A 197 20.28 -0.73 13.03
CA MET A 197 21.65 -1.05 13.38
C MET A 197 22.60 0.14 13.17
N GLY A 198 22.11 1.28 12.65
CA GLY A 198 22.94 2.42 12.27
C GLY A 198 23.85 2.14 11.07
N ARG A 199 23.56 1.11 10.29
CA ARG A 199 24.37 0.63 9.15
C ARG A 199 23.91 1.23 7.83
N PHE A 200 23.95 2.57 7.73
CA PHE A 200 23.60 3.30 6.50
C PHE A 200 24.50 2.92 5.33
N ASP A 201 25.74 2.49 5.60
CA ASP A 201 26.72 2.00 4.64
C ASP A 201 26.22 0.81 3.80
N ARG A 202 25.30 0.01 4.34
CA ARG A 202 24.77 -1.19 3.67
C ARG A 202 23.52 -0.93 2.85
N LEU A 203 22.94 0.26 2.90
CA LEU A 203 21.72 0.57 2.14
C LEU A 203 21.95 0.51 0.62
N SER A 204 23.18 0.73 0.15
CA SER A 204 23.53 0.57 -1.26
C SER A 204 23.56 -0.89 -1.75
N GLU A 205 23.52 -1.87 -0.83
CA GLU A 205 23.38 -3.28 -1.19
C GLU A 205 21.93 -3.61 -1.57
N CYS A 206 20.95 -2.85 -1.05
CA CYS A 206 19.53 -3.05 -1.33
C CYS A 206 19.15 -2.65 -2.76
N ASP A 207 18.13 -3.31 -3.29
CA ASP A 207 17.51 -2.89 -4.54
C ASP A 207 16.99 -1.43 -4.42
N PRO A 208 17.34 -0.53 -5.34
CA PRO A 208 16.96 0.89 -5.27
C PRO A 208 15.45 1.14 -5.19
N GLU A 209 14.64 0.35 -5.91
CA GLU A 209 13.19 0.52 -5.95
C GLU A 209 12.57 0.09 -4.64
N ASP A 210 12.92 -1.11 -4.18
CA ASP A 210 12.45 -1.65 -2.91
C ASP A 210 12.87 -0.78 -1.73
N LEU A 211 14.09 -0.25 -1.75
CA LEU A 211 14.60 0.67 -0.74
C LEU A 211 13.74 1.93 -0.69
N VAL A 212 13.63 2.70 -1.78
CA VAL A 212 12.89 3.97 -1.80
C VAL A 212 11.43 3.75 -1.44
N ARG A 213 10.81 2.70 -1.98
CA ARG A 213 9.42 2.35 -1.67
C ARG A 213 9.23 2.06 -0.18
N THR A 214 10.11 1.26 0.42
CA THR A 214 10.03 0.90 1.85
C THR A 214 10.22 2.12 2.74
N LEU A 215 11.21 2.98 2.44
CA LEU A 215 11.47 4.18 3.23
C LEU A 215 10.29 5.16 3.18
N LEU A 216 9.77 5.48 1.98
CA LEU A 216 8.63 6.38 1.83
C LEU A 216 7.37 5.81 2.49
N ALA A 217 7.07 4.53 2.29
CA ALA A 217 5.89 3.90 2.89
C ALA A 217 5.98 3.89 4.43
N THR A 218 7.18 3.69 4.98
CA THR A 218 7.41 3.75 6.44
C THR A 218 7.15 5.15 6.99
N VAL A 219 7.58 6.21 6.30
CA VAL A 219 7.36 7.59 6.77
C VAL A 219 5.90 8.02 6.57
N ALA A 220 5.26 7.61 5.48
CA ALA A 220 3.85 7.92 5.20
C ALA A 220 2.86 7.25 6.18
N ALA A 221 3.28 6.21 6.90
CA ALA A 221 2.43 5.48 7.86
C ALA A 221 1.89 6.38 8.99
N VAL A 222 2.54 7.51 9.31
CA VAL A 222 2.08 8.50 10.32
C VAL A 222 0.66 9.00 10.06
N HIS A 223 0.27 9.09 8.80
CA HIS A 223 -1.02 9.66 8.42
C HIS A 223 -2.15 8.61 8.37
N GLN A 224 -1.86 7.36 8.73
CA GLN A 224 -2.84 6.27 8.68
C GLN A 224 -3.31 5.91 10.10
N PRO A 225 -4.56 6.26 10.48
CA PRO A 225 -5.06 6.15 11.87
C PRO A 225 -5.21 4.71 12.38
N HIS A 226 -4.95 3.70 11.55
CA HIS A 226 -5.13 2.29 11.88
C HIS A 226 -3.83 1.47 11.85
N LEU A 227 -2.70 2.12 11.56
CA LEU A 227 -1.41 1.43 11.50
C LEU A 227 -0.55 1.80 12.70
N ASN A 228 0.14 0.81 13.25
CA ASN A 228 1.17 1.03 14.27
C ASN A 228 2.23 1.97 13.69
N THR A 229 2.23 3.21 14.19
CA THR A 229 3.09 4.27 13.69
C THR A 229 4.53 3.91 14.04
N PRO A 230 5.47 3.88 13.07
CA PRO A 230 6.86 3.59 13.36
C PRO A 230 7.41 4.59 14.40
N PRO A 231 8.31 4.16 15.29
CA PRO A 231 8.89 5.06 16.27
C PRO A 231 9.57 6.26 15.60
N SER A 232 9.51 7.43 16.25
CA SER A 232 9.98 8.70 15.68
C SER A 232 11.45 8.69 15.22
N HIS A 233 12.32 7.99 15.95
CA HIS A 233 13.73 7.83 15.60
C HIS A 233 13.93 7.05 14.29
N ILE A 234 13.02 6.11 13.96
CA ILE A 234 13.05 5.35 12.71
C ILE A 234 12.57 6.19 11.55
N MET A 235 11.51 6.96 11.74
CA MET A 235 11.08 7.91 10.72
C MET A 235 12.17 8.93 10.42
N ALA A 236 12.85 9.44 11.44
CA ALA A 236 14.00 10.30 11.28
C ALA A 236 15.15 9.61 10.52
N ALA A 237 15.43 8.35 10.82
CA ALA A 237 16.43 7.54 10.10
C ALA A 237 16.04 7.31 8.63
N CYS A 238 14.77 7.01 8.33
CA CYS A 238 14.26 6.85 6.97
C CYS A 238 14.38 8.16 6.18
N ARG A 239 13.96 9.29 6.75
CA ARG A 239 14.11 10.62 6.12
C ARG A 239 15.58 10.96 5.87
N ARG A 240 16.47 10.63 6.80
CA ARG A 240 17.91 10.80 6.62
C ARG A 240 18.43 9.93 5.48
N ALA A 241 18.06 8.66 5.45
CA ALA A 241 18.46 7.74 4.39
C ALA A 241 17.98 8.20 3.02
N LEU A 242 16.75 8.71 2.91
CA LEU A 242 16.23 9.30 1.68
C LEU A 242 17.03 10.51 1.18
N ARG A 243 17.68 11.27 2.07
CA ARG A 243 18.55 12.40 1.71
C ARG A 243 20.00 11.99 1.42
N GLU A 244 20.43 10.83 1.90
CA GLU A 244 21.80 10.32 1.79
C GLU A 244 21.92 9.15 0.78
N LEU A 245 20.95 9.01 -0.14
CA LEU A 245 20.99 7.97 -1.17
C LEU A 245 22.20 8.16 -2.08
N THR A 246 22.99 7.09 -2.26
CA THR A 246 24.20 7.09 -3.10
C THR A 246 23.95 6.58 -4.51
N SER A 247 22.90 5.77 -4.72
CA SER A 247 22.52 5.25 -6.04
C SER A 247 21.78 6.31 -6.85
N ALA A 248 22.25 6.58 -8.07
CA ALA A 248 21.58 7.49 -9.01
C ALA A 248 20.17 7.00 -9.38
N GLU A 249 19.95 5.68 -9.43
CA GLU A 249 18.63 5.09 -9.69
C GLU A 249 17.67 5.38 -8.52
N ALA A 250 18.14 5.21 -7.28
CA ALA A 250 17.34 5.53 -6.09
C ALA A 250 17.00 7.04 -6.04
N GLN A 251 17.97 7.91 -6.34
CA GLN A 251 17.75 9.36 -6.42
C GLN A 251 16.71 9.71 -7.50
N ALA A 252 16.81 9.10 -8.69
CA ALA A 252 15.86 9.31 -9.77
C ALA A 252 14.44 8.87 -9.37
N LEU A 253 14.30 7.76 -8.64
CA LEU A 253 13.02 7.31 -8.10
C LEU A 253 12.45 8.28 -7.06
N VAL A 254 13.27 8.85 -6.18
CA VAL A 254 12.84 9.90 -5.24
C VAL A 254 12.34 11.12 -6.01
N CYS A 255 13.08 11.60 -7.01
CA CYS A 255 12.63 12.69 -7.89
C CYS A 255 11.30 12.37 -8.58
N TRP A 256 11.14 11.15 -9.06
CA TRP A 256 9.91 10.71 -9.71
C TRP A 256 8.72 10.68 -8.74
N LYS A 257 8.92 10.20 -7.50
CA LYS A 257 7.90 10.24 -6.45
C LYS A 257 7.57 11.67 -6.01
N ALA A 258 8.55 12.57 -5.97
CA ALA A 258 8.33 13.99 -5.73
C ALA A 258 7.44 14.62 -6.81
N ILE A 259 7.68 14.34 -8.10
CA ILE A 259 6.81 14.76 -9.21
C ILE A 259 5.40 14.19 -9.06
N ALA A 260 5.26 12.98 -8.52
CA ALA A 260 3.97 12.36 -8.22
C ALA A 260 3.19 13.05 -7.07
N GLY A 261 3.80 14.03 -6.39
CA GLY A 261 3.25 14.76 -5.26
C GLY A 261 3.43 14.06 -3.91
N ASP A 262 4.39 13.13 -3.78
CA ASP A 262 4.74 12.56 -2.49
C ASP A 262 5.52 13.60 -1.67
N ALA A 263 4.97 14.01 -0.52
CA ALA A 263 5.52 15.11 0.29
C ALA A 263 6.90 14.78 0.90
N GLU A 264 7.12 13.52 1.29
CA GLU A 264 8.39 13.09 1.89
C GLU A 264 9.47 12.93 0.82
N ALA A 265 9.10 12.44 -0.37
CA ALA A 265 10.00 12.42 -1.52
C ALA A 265 10.37 13.84 -1.97
N LEU A 266 9.41 14.78 -1.99
CA LEU A 266 9.65 16.18 -2.31
C LEU A 266 10.64 16.82 -1.33
N ALA A 267 10.42 16.64 -0.03
CA ALA A 267 11.32 17.13 0.99
C ALA A 267 12.74 16.53 0.84
N ALA A 268 12.84 15.21 0.67
CA ALA A 268 14.13 14.54 0.49
C ALA A 268 14.88 15.03 -0.77
N ALA A 269 14.19 15.12 -1.91
CA ALA A 269 14.78 15.57 -3.16
C ALA A 269 15.30 17.01 -3.08
N ARG A 270 14.52 17.90 -2.44
CA ARG A 270 14.90 19.30 -2.23
C ARG A 270 16.10 19.41 -1.29
N ASP A 271 16.04 18.75 -0.14
CA ASP A 271 17.08 18.86 0.89
C ASP A 271 18.42 18.28 0.42
N ALA A 272 18.39 17.23 -0.41
CA ALA A 272 19.59 16.59 -0.96
C ALA A 272 20.03 17.16 -2.31
N GLY A 273 19.28 18.10 -2.89
CA GLY A 273 19.57 18.68 -4.21
C GLY A 273 19.50 17.67 -5.36
N TYR A 274 18.67 16.64 -5.24
CA TYR A 274 18.48 15.64 -6.29
C TYR A 274 17.82 16.25 -7.52
N ARG A 275 18.11 15.67 -8.68
CA ARG A 275 17.57 16.10 -9.97
C ARG A 275 17.02 14.90 -10.73
N PRO A 276 15.91 15.06 -11.49
CA PRO A 276 15.48 14.05 -12.44
C PRO A 276 16.60 13.73 -13.45
N PHE A 277 16.72 12.46 -13.83
CA PHE A 277 17.67 12.03 -14.86
C PHE A 277 17.30 12.54 -16.26
N ASP A 278 16.00 12.72 -16.53
CA ASP A 278 15.53 13.34 -17.78
C ASP A 278 15.52 14.86 -17.62
N ASP A 279 16.41 15.53 -18.34
CA ASP A 279 16.53 17.00 -18.33
C ASP A 279 15.20 17.70 -18.68
N LYS A 280 14.35 17.07 -19.49
CA LYS A 280 13.03 17.61 -19.87
C LYS A 280 12.02 17.60 -18.72
N LEU A 281 12.29 16.85 -17.65
CA LEU A 281 11.47 16.87 -16.44
C LEU A 281 11.99 17.87 -15.40
N GLN A 282 13.20 18.42 -15.56
CA GLN A 282 13.79 19.32 -14.56
C GLN A 282 12.94 20.58 -14.32
N PRO A 283 12.45 21.32 -15.35
CA PRO A 283 11.62 22.49 -15.13
C PRO A 283 10.34 22.17 -14.34
N LEU A 284 9.67 21.07 -14.70
CA LEU A 284 8.48 20.61 -13.98
C LEU A 284 8.81 20.20 -12.54
N PHE A 285 9.93 19.50 -12.32
CA PHE A 285 10.37 19.13 -10.98
C PHE A 285 10.66 20.34 -10.10
N PHE A 286 11.41 21.32 -10.61
CA PHE A 286 11.72 22.55 -9.84
C PHE A 286 10.47 23.41 -9.62
N PHE A 287 9.53 23.42 -10.56
CA PHE A 287 8.22 24.02 -10.37
C PHE A 287 7.44 23.33 -9.24
N LEU A 288 7.33 22.00 -9.27
CA LEU A 288 6.57 21.24 -8.27
C LEU A 288 7.23 21.23 -6.88
N THR A 289 8.55 21.40 -6.81
CA THR A 289 9.32 21.49 -5.55
C THR A 289 9.54 22.92 -5.07
N GLU A 290 8.93 23.91 -5.73
CA GLU A 290 8.94 25.34 -5.37
C GLU A 290 10.34 25.98 -5.35
N GLN A 291 11.25 25.46 -6.17
CA GLN A 291 12.61 25.98 -6.31
C GLN A 291 12.65 27.04 -7.42
N TRP A 292 11.96 28.16 -7.17
CA TRP A 292 11.64 29.17 -8.19
C TRP A 292 12.84 29.78 -8.89
N ASP A 293 13.94 30.04 -8.17
CA ASP A 293 15.14 30.63 -8.77
C ASP A 293 15.77 29.71 -9.82
N VAL A 294 15.85 28.41 -9.51
CA VAL A 294 16.39 27.40 -10.43
C VAL A 294 15.42 27.18 -11.60
N TYR A 295 14.12 27.10 -11.31
CA TYR A 295 13.08 27.01 -12.34
C TYR A 295 13.15 28.20 -13.31
N ASN A 296 13.27 29.43 -12.80
CA ASN A 296 13.32 30.64 -13.62
C ASN A 296 14.52 30.69 -14.57
N CYS A 297 15.66 30.14 -14.15
CA CYS A 297 16.85 30.02 -14.99
C CYS A 297 16.70 28.95 -16.08
N LEU A 298 16.00 27.84 -15.80
CA LEU A 298 15.84 26.73 -16.73
C LEU A 298 14.72 26.94 -17.75
N ASP A 299 13.66 27.63 -17.33
CA ASP A 299 12.47 27.88 -18.14
C ASP A 299 12.05 29.35 -18.01
N PRO A 300 12.77 30.26 -18.69
CA PRO A 300 12.49 31.70 -18.62
C PRO A 300 11.10 32.02 -19.17
N ASP A 301 10.58 31.22 -20.09
CA ASP A 301 9.35 31.52 -20.83
C ASP A 301 8.16 30.60 -20.46
N GLY A 302 8.39 29.49 -19.77
CA GLY A 302 7.36 28.51 -19.41
C GLY A 302 7.14 27.41 -20.46
N SER A 303 7.92 27.37 -21.54
CA SER A 303 7.75 26.39 -22.63
C SER A 303 8.16 24.98 -22.22
N GLU A 304 9.22 24.85 -21.42
CA GLU A 304 9.72 23.54 -21.02
C GLU A 304 8.81 22.87 -19.99
N LEU A 305 8.08 23.65 -19.18
CA LEU A 305 7.06 23.15 -18.27
C LEU A 305 5.97 22.36 -19.01
N ALA A 306 5.51 22.84 -20.16
CA ALA A 306 4.53 22.13 -21.00
C ALA A 306 5.09 20.81 -21.54
N THR A 307 6.36 20.81 -21.98
CA THR A 307 7.08 19.62 -22.45
C THR A 307 7.23 18.57 -21.35
N GLY A 308 7.61 18.98 -20.14
CA GLY A 308 7.72 18.08 -19.00
C GLY A 308 6.37 17.47 -18.60
N LEU A 309 5.30 18.27 -18.62
CA LEU A 309 3.97 17.84 -18.21
C LEU A 309 3.47 16.65 -19.07
N ILE A 310 3.65 16.71 -20.38
CA ILE A 310 3.18 15.64 -21.29
C ILE A 310 4.02 14.36 -21.21
N ARG A 311 5.16 14.37 -20.52
CA ARG A 311 5.97 13.18 -20.25
C ARG A 311 5.52 12.42 -19.02
N LEU A 312 4.61 12.97 -18.23
CA LEU A 312 4.14 12.31 -17.03
C LEU A 312 3.09 11.22 -17.33
N PRO A 313 2.99 10.19 -16.47
CA PRO A 313 1.83 9.33 -16.42
C PRO A 313 0.56 10.14 -16.11
N ARG A 314 -0.59 9.66 -16.61
CA ARG A 314 -1.86 10.41 -16.61
C ARG A 314 -2.33 10.83 -15.21
N ASN A 315 -2.21 9.94 -14.23
CA ASN A 315 -2.56 10.24 -12.84
C ASN A 315 -1.72 11.39 -12.26
N GLN A 316 -0.48 11.55 -12.71
CA GLN A 316 0.40 12.66 -12.30
C GLN A 316 0.10 13.94 -13.07
N ILE A 317 -0.22 13.86 -14.38
CA ILE A 317 -0.67 15.03 -15.17
C ILE A 317 -1.85 15.71 -14.46
N LYS A 318 -2.82 14.92 -13.97
CA LYS A 318 -3.98 15.44 -13.23
C LYS A 318 -3.57 16.28 -12.03
N LYS A 319 -2.64 15.79 -11.21
CA LYS A 319 -2.13 16.51 -10.04
C LYS A 319 -1.31 17.76 -10.43
N ALA A 320 -0.44 17.63 -11.42
CA ALA A 320 0.40 18.73 -11.89
C ALA A 320 -0.42 19.87 -12.51
N ILE A 321 -1.44 19.57 -13.33
CA ILE A 321 -2.37 20.57 -13.86
C ILE A 321 -3.15 21.24 -12.74
N ALA A 322 -3.64 20.48 -11.75
CA ALA A 322 -4.34 21.08 -10.61
C ALA A 322 -3.44 22.09 -9.86
N ARG A 323 -2.13 21.82 -9.74
CA ARG A 323 -1.17 22.75 -9.15
C ARG A 323 -0.92 23.99 -10.03
N LEU A 324 -0.77 23.80 -11.34
CA LEU A 324 -0.58 24.90 -12.31
C LEU A 324 -1.78 25.86 -12.36
N LEU A 325 -2.98 25.35 -12.09
CA LEU A 325 -4.23 26.10 -12.09
C LEU A 325 -4.58 26.77 -10.75
N ASP A 326 -3.70 26.68 -9.75
CA ASP A 326 -3.85 27.31 -8.43
C ASP A 326 -2.88 28.50 -8.28
N PRO A 327 -3.20 29.66 -8.87
CA PRO A 327 -2.33 30.83 -8.86
C PRO A 327 -2.13 31.41 -7.46
N SER A 328 -3.04 31.12 -6.51
CA SER A 328 -2.97 31.62 -5.13
C SER A 328 -1.73 31.12 -4.38
N SER A 329 -1.13 30.04 -4.89
CA SER A 329 0.05 29.41 -4.32
C SER A 329 1.37 29.78 -5.01
N LEU A 330 1.31 30.58 -6.10
CA LEU A 330 2.44 30.84 -6.98
C LEU A 330 2.87 32.32 -6.92
N PRO A 331 4.18 32.63 -6.96
CA PRO A 331 4.65 33.97 -7.27
C PRO A 331 4.14 34.43 -8.66
N GLU A 332 3.79 35.71 -8.84
CA GLU A 332 3.16 36.19 -10.09
C GLU A 332 3.95 35.83 -11.35
N VAL A 333 5.27 36.01 -11.33
CA VAL A 333 6.17 35.66 -12.46
C VAL A 333 6.09 34.17 -12.81
N VAL A 334 5.93 33.31 -11.80
CA VAL A 334 5.78 31.86 -11.99
C VAL A 334 4.37 31.51 -12.46
N ALA A 335 3.34 32.22 -11.96
CA ALA A 335 1.97 32.09 -12.43
C ALA A 335 1.83 32.44 -13.92
N GLU A 336 2.48 33.50 -14.39
CA GLU A 336 2.52 33.87 -15.82
C GLU A 336 3.12 32.76 -16.68
N LYS A 337 4.21 32.13 -16.24
CA LYS A 337 4.82 30.99 -16.94
C LYS A 337 3.94 29.75 -16.91
N ALA A 338 3.27 29.48 -15.79
CA ALA A 338 2.29 28.40 -15.71
C ALA A 338 1.13 28.62 -16.68
N ARG A 339 0.60 29.85 -16.78
CA ARG A 339 -0.41 30.23 -17.79
C ARG A 339 0.13 30.03 -19.20
N PHE A 340 1.36 30.46 -19.48
CA PHE A 340 2.00 30.24 -20.78
C PHE A 340 2.10 28.76 -21.12
N ALA A 341 2.58 27.92 -20.20
CA ALA A 341 2.69 26.48 -20.39
C ALA A 341 1.33 25.83 -20.69
N LEU A 342 0.28 26.23 -19.96
CA LEU A 342 -1.08 25.74 -20.15
C LEU A 342 -1.69 26.17 -21.49
N ARG A 343 -1.33 27.35 -22.02
CA ARG A 343 -1.73 27.81 -23.37
C ARG A 343 -0.99 27.07 -24.49
N HIS A 344 0.23 26.60 -24.23
CA HIS A 344 1.10 26.01 -25.25
C HIS A 344 1.26 24.49 -25.11
N LEU A 345 0.28 23.80 -24.51
CA LEU A 345 0.26 22.34 -24.52
C LEU A 345 0.24 21.83 -25.97
N PRO A 346 1.13 20.90 -26.37
CA PRO A 346 1.33 20.52 -27.77
C PRO A 346 0.13 19.80 -28.39
N SER A 347 0.00 19.93 -29.71
CA SER A 347 -1.13 19.35 -30.45
C SER A 347 -1.02 17.83 -30.56
N PRO A 348 -2.16 17.09 -30.50
CA PRO A 348 -2.11 15.65 -30.71
C PRO A 348 -1.66 15.26 -32.13
N ALA A 349 -1.78 16.14 -33.13
CA ALA A 349 -1.45 15.85 -34.52
C ALA A 349 0.06 15.93 -34.87
N GLU A 350 0.90 16.43 -33.95
CA GLU A 350 2.27 16.87 -34.28
C GLU A 350 3.40 15.87 -34.00
N ALA A 351 3.16 14.62 -33.56
CA ALA A 351 4.29 13.67 -33.45
C ALA A 351 3.92 12.18 -33.44
N ASP A 352 4.76 11.45 -34.18
CA ASP A 352 4.95 10.01 -34.22
C ASP A 352 5.87 9.59 -33.05
N ASP A 353 5.34 9.50 -31.82
CA ASP A 353 6.11 9.16 -30.59
C ASP A 353 5.69 7.78 -30.03
N SER A 354 5.71 6.75 -30.88
CA SER A 354 5.37 5.37 -30.47
C SER A 354 6.28 4.83 -29.36
N GLU A 355 7.56 5.24 -29.34
CA GLU A 355 8.57 4.77 -28.39
C GLU A 355 8.39 5.34 -26.97
N SER A 356 8.08 6.64 -26.85
CA SER A 356 7.80 7.28 -25.56
C SER A 356 6.54 6.70 -24.89
N LEU A 357 5.53 6.35 -25.68
CA LEU A 357 4.30 5.70 -25.21
C LEU A 357 4.55 4.26 -24.71
N ALA A 358 5.44 3.51 -25.34
CA ALA A 358 5.80 2.16 -24.90
C ALA A 358 6.51 2.18 -23.53
N ARG A 359 7.43 3.13 -23.32
CA ARG A 359 8.17 3.28 -22.06
C ARG A 359 7.28 3.72 -20.90
N LEU A 360 6.34 4.64 -21.13
CA LEU A 360 5.37 5.07 -20.12
C LEU A 360 4.38 3.96 -19.73
N LYS A 361 3.98 3.10 -20.67
CA LYS A 361 3.12 1.94 -20.38
C LYS A 361 3.82 0.91 -19.49
N SER A 362 5.14 0.75 -19.61
CA SER A 362 5.93 -0.12 -18.71
C SER A 362 5.92 0.43 -17.28
N LEU A 363 6.20 1.73 -17.12
CA LEU A 363 6.20 2.40 -15.81
C LEU A 363 4.81 2.41 -15.16
N ASP A 364 3.73 2.77 -15.88
CA ASP A 364 2.36 2.77 -15.31
C ASP A 364 1.94 1.38 -14.80
N LYS A 365 2.40 0.32 -15.48
CA LYS A 365 2.17 -1.07 -15.05
C LYS A 365 2.91 -1.41 -13.75
N GLU A 366 4.10 -0.86 -13.54
CA GLU A 366 4.88 -1.03 -12.30
C GLU A 366 4.30 -0.21 -11.13
N LEU A 367 3.67 0.92 -11.42
CA LEU A 367 3.22 1.88 -10.41
C LEU A 367 1.78 1.69 -9.93
N ARG A 368 0.95 0.93 -10.65
CA ARG A 368 -0.39 0.55 -10.18
C ARG A 368 -0.29 -0.49 -9.06
N SER A 369 -0.39 -0.01 -7.82
CA SER A 369 -0.62 -0.85 -6.64
C SER A 369 -2.03 -1.49 -6.70
N PRO A 370 -2.20 -2.79 -6.40
CA PRO A 370 -3.47 -3.51 -6.54
C PRO A 370 -4.56 -3.20 -5.48
N THR A 371 -4.49 -2.09 -4.73
CA THR A 371 -5.30 -1.91 -3.50
C THR A 371 -6.39 -0.82 -3.52
N GLU A 372 -6.75 -0.19 -4.64
CA GLU A 372 -7.88 0.75 -4.65
C GLU A 372 -9.23 0.04 -4.91
N PRO A 373 -10.21 0.10 -3.98
CA PRO A 373 -11.55 -0.45 -4.20
C PRO A 373 -12.39 0.47 -5.13
N PRO A 374 -13.21 -0.10 -6.03
CA PRO A 374 -13.98 0.66 -7.00
C PRO A 374 -15.27 1.20 -6.37
N HIS A 375 -15.33 2.52 -6.11
CA HIS A 375 -16.58 3.20 -5.82
C HIS A 375 -16.67 4.58 -6.49
N GLN A 376 -17.69 4.73 -7.34
CA GLN A 376 -18.33 5.95 -7.90
C GLN A 376 -17.45 7.01 -8.59
N LYS A 377 -16.12 6.93 -8.55
CA LYS A 377 -15.20 7.77 -9.35
C LYS A 377 -14.97 7.29 -10.79
N ASP A 378 -15.52 6.14 -11.15
CA ASP A 378 -14.97 5.35 -12.25
C ASP A 378 -15.31 5.85 -13.67
N GLN A 379 -16.38 6.62 -13.94
CA GLN A 379 -16.69 6.91 -15.37
C GLN A 379 -15.91 8.07 -15.99
N LEU A 380 -15.57 9.11 -15.23
CA LEU A 380 -14.72 10.19 -15.74
C LEU A 380 -13.26 9.73 -15.79
N ASP A 381 -12.81 8.96 -14.80
CA ASP A 381 -11.47 8.37 -14.79
C ASP A 381 -11.34 7.22 -15.81
N ASP A 382 -12.38 6.41 -16.07
CA ASP A 382 -12.45 5.44 -17.19
C ASP A 382 -12.41 6.14 -18.56
N PHE A 383 -13.07 7.30 -18.67
CA PHE A 383 -12.99 8.08 -19.89
C PHE A 383 -11.59 8.66 -20.12
N LEU A 384 -11.03 9.28 -19.08
CA LEU A 384 -9.71 9.87 -19.10
C LEU A 384 -8.61 8.79 -19.30
N THR A 385 -8.85 7.56 -18.86
CA THR A 385 -7.98 6.40 -19.15
C THR A 385 -8.13 5.85 -20.58
N ASN A 386 -9.13 6.29 -21.36
CA ASN A 386 -9.28 5.93 -22.78
C ASN A 386 -8.71 6.97 -23.78
N LEU A 387 -8.21 8.12 -23.33
CA LEU A 387 -7.59 9.10 -24.24
C LEU A 387 -6.18 8.66 -24.65
N ASP A 388 -5.95 8.33 -25.92
CA ASP A 388 -4.74 7.62 -26.36
C ASP A 388 -3.40 8.34 -26.08
N SER A 389 -3.38 9.67 -25.95
CA SER A 389 -2.13 10.43 -25.73
C SER A 389 -2.14 11.30 -24.45
N PRO A 390 -1.00 11.38 -23.72
CA PRO A 390 -0.82 12.31 -22.59
C PRO A 390 -1.11 13.78 -22.95
N ARG A 391 -0.82 14.19 -24.19
CA ARG A 391 -1.09 15.54 -24.71
C ARG A 391 -2.59 15.85 -24.74
N MET A 392 -3.37 14.95 -25.33
CA MET A 392 -4.82 15.09 -25.40
C MET A 392 -5.46 15.04 -24.01
N PHE A 393 -4.92 14.19 -23.13
CA PHE A 393 -5.34 14.11 -21.75
C PHE A 393 -5.13 15.43 -21.00
N ALA A 394 -3.93 16.03 -21.11
CA ALA A 394 -3.60 17.30 -20.48
C ALA A 394 -4.54 18.44 -20.95
N ARG A 395 -4.70 18.60 -22.27
CA ARG A 395 -5.62 19.61 -22.84
C ARG A 395 -7.05 19.39 -22.38
N ASN A 396 -7.53 18.15 -22.38
CA ASN A 396 -8.89 17.84 -21.96
C ASN A 396 -9.11 18.10 -20.47
N LEU A 397 -8.08 17.91 -19.61
CA LEU A 397 -8.14 18.33 -18.21
C LEU A 397 -8.28 19.85 -18.08
N VAL A 398 -7.52 20.64 -18.84
CA VAL A 398 -7.69 22.11 -18.87
C VAL A 398 -9.13 22.46 -19.26
N CYS A 399 -9.68 21.85 -20.30
CA CYS A 399 -11.08 22.08 -20.70
C CYS A 399 -12.09 21.69 -19.59
N ILE A 400 -11.86 20.59 -18.88
CA ILE A 400 -12.72 20.18 -17.76
C ILE A 400 -12.66 21.20 -16.62
N HIS A 401 -11.48 21.69 -16.26
CA HIS A 401 -11.34 22.73 -15.24
C HIS A 401 -11.97 24.06 -15.68
N ALA A 402 -11.87 24.42 -16.96
CA ALA A 402 -12.52 25.60 -17.52
C ALA A 402 -14.05 25.52 -17.40
N MET A 403 -14.64 24.35 -17.71
CA MET A 403 -16.08 24.11 -17.52
C MET A 403 -16.51 24.09 -16.04
N ARG A 404 -15.57 23.95 -15.10
CA ARG A 404 -15.83 24.01 -13.66
C ARG A 404 -15.55 25.38 -13.06
N GLY A 405 -15.51 26.42 -13.88
CA GLY A 405 -15.37 27.80 -13.41
C GLY A 405 -13.94 28.27 -13.14
N ASN A 406 -12.90 27.43 -13.31
CA ASN A 406 -11.53 27.86 -13.05
C ASN A 406 -11.07 28.91 -14.07
N ALA A 407 -10.80 30.14 -13.61
CA ALA A 407 -10.48 31.29 -14.46
C ALA A 407 -9.21 31.09 -15.30
N GLU A 408 -8.15 30.55 -14.71
CA GLU A 408 -6.88 30.29 -15.42
C GLU A 408 -7.05 29.24 -16.52
N ALA A 409 -7.83 28.19 -16.24
CA ALA A 409 -8.16 27.18 -17.23
C ALA A 409 -9.03 27.74 -18.37
N LYS A 410 -10.00 28.62 -18.06
CA LYS A 410 -10.81 29.31 -19.07
C LYS A 410 -9.93 30.17 -19.98
N ALA A 411 -9.07 30.99 -19.41
CA ALA A 411 -8.14 31.83 -20.17
C ALA A 411 -7.21 30.98 -21.06
N ALA A 412 -6.56 29.96 -20.49
CA ALA A 412 -5.67 29.10 -21.24
C ALA A 412 -6.38 28.36 -22.40
N ALA A 413 -7.58 27.83 -22.14
CA ALA A 413 -8.34 27.11 -23.15
C ALA A 413 -8.86 28.02 -24.26
N THR A 414 -9.34 29.22 -23.95
CA THR A 414 -9.81 30.21 -24.93
C THR A 414 -8.65 30.74 -25.77
N ASP A 415 -7.55 31.16 -25.15
CA ASP A 415 -6.40 31.74 -25.86
C ASP A 415 -5.74 30.73 -26.81
N ALA A 416 -5.70 29.45 -26.41
CA ALA A 416 -5.11 28.39 -27.21
C ALA A 416 -6.09 27.69 -28.17
N GLY A 417 -7.37 28.11 -28.17
CA GLY A 417 -8.42 27.48 -28.98
C GLY A 417 -8.66 26.01 -28.65
N TYR A 418 -8.49 25.61 -27.39
CA TYR A 418 -8.73 24.23 -26.96
C TYR A 418 -10.22 23.91 -26.98
N LEU A 419 -10.53 22.70 -27.43
CA LEU A 419 -11.87 22.12 -27.36
C LEU A 419 -11.80 20.77 -26.65
N PRO A 420 -12.83 20.39 -25.88
CA PRO A 420 -12.95 19.04 -25.33
C PRO A 420 -12.84 17.99 -26.45
N SER A 421 -12.12 16.89 -26.17
CA SER A 421 -11.92 15.81 -27.15
C SER A 421 -13.23 15.10 -27.53
N LYS A 422 -14.24 15.16 -26.65
CA LYS A 422 -15.60 14.70 -26.91
C LYS A 422 -16.41 15.82 -27.60
N PRO A 423 -16.81 15.65 -28.87
CA PRO A 423 -17.61 16.66 -29.57
C PRO A 423 -18.91 17.01 -28.84
N LYS A 424 -19.52 16.03 -28.16
CA LYS A 424 -20.73 16.25 -27.36
C LYS A 424 -20.56 17.26 -26.22
N LEU A 425 -19.35 17.45 -25.69
CA LEU A 425 -19.10 18.42 -24.60
C LEU A 425 -18.78 19.83 -25.12
N GLN A 426 -18.58 20.00 -26.43
CA GLN A 426 -18.19 21.29 -27.00
C GLN A 426 -19.26 22.39 -26.81
N PRO A 427 -20.58 22.16 -26.94
CA PRO A 427 -21.57 23.20 -26.68
C PRO A 427 -21.51 23.72 -25.23
N ALA A 428 -21.45 22.81 -24.25
CA ALA A 428 -21.31 23.17 -22.85
C ALA A 428 -20.00 23.92 -22.57
N PHE A 429 -18.90 23.46 -23.15
CA PHE A 429 -17.61 24.13 -23.02
C PHE A 429 -17.63 25.55 -23.59
N LEU A 430 -18.09 25.74 -24.82
CA LEU A 430 -18.16 27.05 -25.47
C LEU A 430 -19.10 27.99 -24.72
N PHE A 431 -20.21 27.48 -24.21
CA PHE A 431 -21.13 28.24 -23.37
C PHE A 431 -20.45 28.70 -22.07
N LEU A 432 -19.89 27.78 -21.28
CA LEU A 432 -19.26 28.06 -19.98
C LEU A 432 -17.97 28.89 -20.06
N THR A 433 -17.33 28.91 -21.23
CA THR A 433 -16.16 29.76 -21.53
C THR A 433 -16.52 31.04 -22.28
N GLU A 434 -17.81 31.32 -22.46
CA GLU A 434 -18.34 32.55 -23.07
C GLU A 434 -17.86 32.79 -24.52
N GLN A 435 -17.58 31.72 -25.26
CA GLN A 435 -17.15 31.77 -26.66
C GLN A 435 -18.37 31.82 -27.60
N TRP A 436 -19.17 32.89 -27.48
CA TRP A 436 -20.51 33.02 -28.07
C TRP A 436 -20.57 32.80 -29.58
N ASP A 437 -19.66 33.40 -30.35
CA ASP A 437 -19.66 33.24 -31.83
C ASP A 437 -19.38 31.80 -32.27
N ALA A 438 -18.60 31.05 -31.49
CA ALA A 438 -18.35 29.64 -31.74
C ALA A 438 -19.54 28.78 -31.28
N TYR A 439 -20.13 29.11 -30.12
CA TYR A 439 -21.32 28.46 -29.59
C TYR A 439 -22.51 28.58 -30.54
N ASP A 440 -22.85 29.80 -30.98
CA ASP A 440 -23.99 30.08 -31.84
C ASP A 440 -23.84 29.43 -33.23
N ARG A 441 -22.60 29.24 -33.72
CA ARG A 441 -22.33 28.46 -34.94
C ARG A 441 -22.48 26.95 -34.73
N LEU A 442 -22.10 26.45 -33.56
CA LEU A 442 -22.09 25.02 -33.26
C LEU A 442 -23.48 24.49 -32.86
N ASP A 443 -24.26 25.31 -32.15
CA ASP A 443 -25.53 24.96 -31.53
C ASP A 443 -26.53 26.14 -31.58
N PRO A 444 -26.94 26.60 -32.78
CA PRO A 444 -27.77 27.80 -32.95
C PRO A 444 -29.16 27.69 -32.28
N ASP A 445 -29.65 26.47 -32.05
CA ASP A 445 -30.94 26.20 -31.41
C ASP A 445 -30.82 25.73 -29.94
N GLY A 446 -29.59 25.62 -29.41
CA GLY A 446 -29.31 25.16 -28.05
C GLY A 446 -29.64 23.68 -27.77
N THR A 447 -30.05 22.90 -28.78
CA THR A 447 -30.51 21.51 -28.57
C THR A 447 -29.39 20.59 -28.13
N ARG A 448 -28.14 20.85 -28.55
CA ARG A 448 -26.98 20.05 -28.14
C ARG A 448 -26.61 20.36 -26.71
N LEU A 449 -26.65 21.63 -26.29
CA LEU A 449 -26.43 22.04 -24.91
C LEU A 449 -27.46 21.40 -23.97
N GLN A 450 -28.75 21.43 -24.33
CA GLN A 450 -29.82 20.76 -23.57
C GLN A 450 -29.54 19.27 -23.39
N THR A 451 -29.03 18.60 -24.43
CA THR A 451 -28.65 17.18 -24.37
C THR A 451 -27.51 16.95 -23.36
N VAL A 452 -26.52 17.85 -23.30
CA VAL A 452 -25.44 17.76 -22.31
C VAL A 452 -25.95 18.01 -20.90
N LEU A 453 -26.84 18.99 -20.72
CA LEU A 453 -27.41 19.33 -19.41
C LEU A 453 -28.24 18.19 -18.82
N ALA A 454 -28.98 17.46 -19.66
CA ALA A 454 -29.68 16.24 -19.26
C ALA A 454 -28.73 15.14 -18.72
N GLU A 455 -27.46 15.18 -19.11
CA GLU A 455 -26.39 14.28 -18.67
C GLU A 455 -25.37 14.96 -17.73
N SER A 456 -25.61 16.20 -17.27
CA SER A 456 -24.64 17.01 -16.51
C SER A 456 -24.07 16.30 -15.28
N TRP A 457 -24.91 15.54 -14.58
CA TRP A 457 -24.54 14.71 -13.42
C TRP A 457 -23.46 13.66 -13.75
N ARG A 458 -23.38 13.17 -15.00
CA ARG A 458 -22.33 12.23 -15.43
C ARG A 458 -20.96 12.88 -15.56
N TYR A 459 -20.93 14.18 -15.80
CA TYR A 459 -19.69 14.95 -16.03
C TYR A 459 -19.30 15.78 -14.79
N GLY A 460 -20.19 15.87 -13.79
CA GLY A 460 -20.00 16.71 -12.61
C GLY A 460 -19.92 18.19 -12.97
N LEU A 461 -20.77 18.63 -13.91
CA LEU A 461 -20.91 20.03 -14.27
C LEU A 461 -22.06 20.64 -13.44
N PRO A 462 -21.78 21.61 -12.55
CA PRO A 462 -22.82 22.22 -11.74
C PRO A 462 -23.73 23.12 -12.60
N LEU A 463 -25.05 22.99 -12.43
CA LEU A 463 -26.03 23.81 -13.17
C LEU A 463 -25.93 25.30 -12.84
N SER A 464 -25.53 25.64 -11.61
CA SER A 464 -25.35 27.03 -11.16
C SER A 464 -24.35 27.80 -12.03
N GLU A 465 -23.29 27.15 -12.51
CA GLU A 465 -22.32 27.81 -13.41
C GLU A 465 -22.93 28.19 -14.76
N PHE A 466 -23.89 27.40 -15.26
CA PHE A 466 -24.61 27.75 -16.49
C PHE A 466 -25.56 28.92 -16.27
N GLU A 467 -26.27 28.93 -15.14
CA GLU A 467 -27.17 30.02 -14.75
C GLU A 467 -26.41 31.35 -14.63
N GLU A 468 -25.29 31.35 -13.90
CA GLU A 468 -24.45 32.52 -13.71
C GLU A 468 -23.88 33.07 -15.02
N VAL A 469 -23.41 32.18 -15.90
CA VAL A 469 -22.88 32.56 -17.22
C VAL A 469 -24.00 33.09 -18.14
N ALA A 470 -25.18 32.46 -18.11
CA ALA A 470 -26.34 32.92 -18.87
C ALA A 470 -26.80 34.31 -18.42
N GLU A 471 -26.94 34.52 -17.11
CA GLU A 471 -27.32 35.79 -16.51
C GLU A 471 -26.32 36.89 -16.88
N ARG A 472 -25.03 36.64 -16.70
CA ARG A 472 -23.95 37.59 -17.02
C ARG A 472 -23.96 38.00 -18.49
N ALA A 473 -24.24 37.06 -19.39
CA ALA A 473 -24.26 37.30 -20.83
C ALA A 473 -25.62 37.83 -21.35
N GLY A 474 -26.62 37.98 -20.49
CA GLY A 474 -27.98 38.35 -20.89
C GLY A 474 -28.64 37.30 -21.81
N ARG A 475 -28.28 36.02 -21.64
CA ARG A 475 -28.79 34.88 -22.41
C ARG A 475 -29.83 34.10 -21.60
N PRO A 476 -30.77 33.42 -22.28
CA PRO A 476 -31.70 32.54 -21.59
C PRO A 476 -30.91 31.42 -20.88
N VAL A 477 -31.30 31.14 -19.64
CA VAL A 477 -30.79 29.98 -18.90
C VAL A 477 -31.15 28.74 -19.71
N PRO A 478 -30.19 27.89 -20.05
CA PRO A 478 -30.47 26.69 -20.82
C PRO A 478 -31.29 25.74 -19.95
N GLU A 479 -32.59 25.64 -20.23
CA GLU A 479 -33.48 24.75 -19.48
C GLU A 479 -33.13 23.28 -19.79
N PRO A 480 -32.90 22.43 -18.78
CA PRO A 480 -32.79 21.01 -19.01
C PRO A 480 -34.11 20.52 -19.63
N PRO A 481 -34.07 19.60 -20.61
CA PRO A 481 -35.29 19.06 -21.18
C PRO A 481 -36.14 18.50 -20.04
N GLU A 482 -37.44 18.80 -20.04
CA GLU A 482 -38.36 18.28 -19.03
C GLU A 482 -38.06 16.80 -18.85
N PRO A 483 -37.78 16.33 -17.62
CA PRO A 483 -37.39 14.96 -17.38
C PRO A 483 -38.49 14.13 -17.99
N ARG A 484 -38.19 13.45 -19.11
CA ARG A 484 -39.17 12.64 -19.84
C ARG A 484 -39.81 11.80 -18.78
N THR A 485 -41.05 12.12 -18.40
CA THR A 485 -41.77 11.39 -17.38
C THR A 485 -41.71 9.99 -17.92
N SER A 486 -40.87 9.15 -17.31
CA SER A 486 -40.75 7.79 -17.78
C SER A 486 -42.17 7.33 -17.61
N HIS A 487 -42.89 7.17 -18.73
CA HIS A 487 -44.12 6.44 -18.73
C HIS A 487 -43.62 5.06 -18.36
N ARG A 488 -43.51 4.85 -17.05
CA ARG A 488 -43.61 3.61 -16.35
C ARG A 488 -44.91 3.12 -16.94
N ARG A 489 -44.78 2.40 -18.05
CA ARG A 489 -45.71 1.36 -18.39
C ARG A 489 -45.63 0.50 -17.14
N HIS A 490 -46.49 0.83 -16.17
CA HIS A 490 -47.25 -0.16 -15.47
C HIS A 490 -47.73 -1.07 -16.60
N ARG A 491 -46.91 -2.09 -16.90
CA ARG A 491 -47.41 -3.37 -17.34
C ARG A 491 -48.41 -3.70 -16.25
N SER A 492 -49.65 -3.29 -16.52
CA SER A 492 -50.82 -3.92 -15.95
C SER A 492 -50.54 -5.40 -16.09
N ALA A 493 -50.38 -6.05 -14.94
CA ALA A 493 -50.11 -7.46 -14.86
C ALA A 493 -51.23 -8.15 -15.64
N GLY A 494 -50.88 -8.64 -16.83
CA GLY A 494 -51.69 -9.62 -17.51
C GLY A 494 -51.84 -10.78 -16.55
N ALA A 495 -53.08 -11.04 -16.17
CA ALA A 495 -53.48 -12.23 -15.46
C ALA A 495 -52.99 -13.46 -16.24
N TYR A 496 -51.96 -14.11 -15.73
CA TYR A 496 -51.67 -15.48 -16.09
C TYR A 496 -52.47 -16.38 -15.16
N HIS A 497 -53.52 -16.98 -15.73
CA HIS A 497 -54.11 -18.22 -15.29
C HIS A 497 -52.99 -19.24 -15.01
N THR A 498 -52.90 -19.72 -13.77
CA THR A 498 -52.20 -20.97 -13.45
C THR A 498 -53.26 -22.00 -13.07
N ASP A 499 -53.76 -22.69 -14.08
CA ASP A 499 -54.24 -24.06 -13.93
C ASP A 499 -53.02 -24.97 -14.07
N PHE A 500 -52.53 -25.52 -12.97
CA PHE A 500 -52.03 -26.89 -12.87
C PHE A 500 -51.77 -27.19 -11.39
N GLY A 501 -52.48 -28.21 -10.89
CA GLY A 501 -52.51 -28.59 -9.50
C GLY A 501 -51.46 -29.61 -9.07
N ALA A 502 -51.53 -29.86 -7.76
CA ALA A 502 -51.20 -31.07 -7.01
C ALA A 502 -49.72 -31.35 -6.63
N GLY A 503 -49.50 -31.47 -5.31
CA GLY A 503 -48.36 -32.09 -4.64
C GLY A 503 -47.56 -31.10 -3.79
N ASP A 504 -48.03 -30.71 -2.60
CA ASP A 504 -47.92 -31.40 -1.30
C ASP A 504 -46.51 -31.32 -0.65
N SER A 505 -46.49 -31.06 0.66
CA SER A 505 -45.36 -30.82 1.58
C SER A 505 -44.73 -29.41 1.51
N GLY A 506 -44.79 -28.52 2.51
CA GLY A 506 -44.97 -28.68 3.95
C GLY A 506 -43.80 -27.96 4.66
N GLY A 507 -44.08 -26.93 5.45
CA GLY A 507 -43.09 -26.31 6.35
C GLY A 507 -43.13 -24.79 6.39
N GLY A 508 -44.00 -24.24 7.24
CA GLY A 508 -44.01 -22.81 7.58
C GLY A 508 -42.98 -22.47 8.66
N TYR A 509 -42.52 -21.22 8.65
CA TYR A 509 -42.07 -20.49 9.84
C TYR A 509 -42.43 -19.02 9.68
N ASP A 510 -43.40 -18.58 10.48
CA ASP A 510 -43.66 -17.18 10.79
C ASP A 510 -42.52 -16.61 11.64
N GLY A 511 -42.19 -15.34 11.43
CA GLY A 511 -41.16 -14.66 12.23
C GLY A 511 -41.02 -13.20 11.88
N GLY A 512 -42.07 -12.40 12.12
CA GLY A 512 -41.97 -10.94 12.16
C GLY A 512 -41.18 -10.47 13.38
N GLY A 513 -40.31 -9.48 13.17
CA GLY A 513 -39.52 -8.84 14.22
C GLY A 513 -39.29 -7.37 13.89
N SER A 514 -40.21 -6.54 14.37
CA SER A 514 -40.09 -5.09 14.48
C SER A 514 -39.25 -4.76 15.71
N TYR A 515 -38.28 -3.85 15.59
CA TYR A 515 -37.58 -3.26 16.73
C TYR A 515 -37.61 -1.73 16.58
N ASP A 516 -38.56 -1.13 17.28
CA ASP A 516 -38.52 0.25 17.75
C ASP A 516 -38.28 0.22 19.27
N GLY A 517 -37.46 1.15 19.77
CA GLY A 517 -37.22 1.39 21.20
C GLY A 517 -35.75 1.79 21.42
N GLY A 518 -35.38 2.99 21.89
CA GLY A 518 -36.10 3.96 22.69
C GLY A 518 -35.78 3.77 24.18
N GLY A 519 -34.82 4.55 24.69
CA GLY A 519 -34.45 4.66 26.12
C GLY A 519 -32.93 4.93 26.26
N GLY A 520 -32.43 5.89 27.03
CA GLY A 520 -33.01 6.68 28.11
C GLY A 520 -32.07 6.66 29.33
N TYR A 521 -31.33 7.75 29.53
CA TYR A 521 -30.86 8.34 30.80
C TYR A 521 -29.90 7.63 31.80
N SER A 522 -29.18 8.53 32.50
CA SER A 522 -28.31 8.42 33.69
C SER A 522 -26.87 7.94 33.43
N GLY A 523 -25.78 8.64 33.80
CA GLY A 523 -25.59 9.73 34.76
C GLY A 523 -24.98 9.18 36.04
N PHE A 524 -23.64 9.22 36.19
CA PHE A 524 -22.98 9.06 37.49
C PHE A 524 -21.64 9.81 37.52
N SER A 525 -21.67 10.97 38.16
CA SER A 525 -20.54 11.67 38.77
C SER A 525 -20.27 11.09 40.16
N GLY A 526 -19.00 10.92 40.52
CA GLY A 526 -18.60 10.53 41.87
C GLY A 526 -17.26 11.13 42.28
N PHE A 527 -17.33 12.33 42.86
CA PHE A 527 -16.33 12.90 43.77
C PHE A 527 -16.65 12.44 45.19
N GLY A 528 -15.64 12.26 46.05
CA GLY A 528 -15.83 12.20 47.51
C GLY A 528 -14.79 11.34 48.21
N GLY A 529 -13.91 11.99 48.98
CA GLY A 529 -12.79 11.39 49.69
C GLY A 529 -13.13 10.77 51.04
N TYR A 530 -12.17 10.00 51.53
CA TYR A 530 -11.61 10.02 52.88
C TYR A 530 -10.12 9.71 52.78
#